data_AF-A0A524JF30-F1
#
_entry.id   AF-A0A524JF30-F1
#
_cell.length_a   1.000
_cell.length_b   1.000
_cell.length_c   1.000
_cell.angle_alpha   90.00
_cell.angle_beta   90.00
_cell.angle_gamma   90.00
#
_symmetry.space_group_name_H-M   'P 1'
#
loop_
_entity.id
_entity.type
_entity.pdbx_description
1 polymer ?
#
loop_
_entity_poly.entity_id
_entity_poly.type
_entity_poly.pdbx_seq_one_letter_code
_entity_poly.pdbx_strand_id
1 'polypeptide(L)'
;MSRPLWVVSLLKKAFPGRFFLAKVMRRLPVLRSLTNYLLFRGDVIIYLPKDHVIKVNEVITQPQNTPLPSEVVAHFIERADDLWIMNTCICREAAGCQDYPVDLGCLFMG
;
A
#
# COMPACT_ATOMS: atom_id res chain seq x y z
N MET A 1 11.17 14.85 -10.08
CA MET A 1 10.76 15.34 -11.43
C MET A 1 9.31 14.94 -11.68
N SER A 2 8.42 15.91 -11.82
CA SER A 2 6.98 15.70 -12.04
C SER A 2 6.72 15.08 -13.42
N ARG A 3 5.91 14.02 -13.47
CA ARG A 3 5.56 13.32 -14.71
C ARG A 3 4.69 14.23 -15.61
N PRO A 4 4.79 14.15 -16.95
CA PRO A 4 3.96 14.97 -17.84
C PRO A 4 2.47 14.71 -17.63
N LEU A 5 1.65 15.77 -17.55
CA LEU A 5 0.22 15.66 -17.22
C LEU A 5 -0.58 14.83 -18.23
N TRP A 6 -0.17 14.79 -19.50
CA TRP A 6 -0.81 13.96 -20.53
C TRP A 6 -0.65 12.46 -20.24
N VAL A 7 0.51 12.05 -19.71
CA VAL A 7 0.76 10.66 -19.28
C VAL A 7 -0.16 10.29 -18.14
N VAL A 8 -0.34 11.20 -17.17
CA VAL A 8 -1.25 11.01 -16.04
C VAL A 8 -2.70 10.89 -16.51
N SER A 9 -3.11 11.73 -17.47
CA SER A 9 -4.47 11.68 -18.04
C SER A 9 -4.74 10.38 -18.78
N LEU A 10 -3.79 9.94 -19.62
CA LEU A 10 -3.88 8.65 -20.32
C LEU A 10 -3.96 7.48 -19.33
N LEU A 11 -3.10 7.48 -18.31
CA LEU A 11 -3.11 6.47 -17.26
C LEU A 11 -4.45 6.43 -16.54
N LYS A 12 -4.98 7.57 -16.09
CA LYS A 12 -6.30 7.65 -15.42
C LYS A 12 -7.42 7.09 -16.30
N LYS A 13 -7.39 7.34 -17.61
CA LYS A 13 -8.38 6.82 -18.56
C LYS A 13 -8.25 5.31 -18.80
N ALA A 14 -7.02 4.78 -18.81
CA ALA A 14 -6.75 3.35 -19.01
C ALA A 14 -6.91 2.50 -17.73
N PHE A 15 -6.73 3.09 -16.55
CA PHE A 15 -6.67 2.41 -15.25
C PHE A 15 -7.94 1.61 -14.85
N PRO A 16 -9.17 2.04 -15.18
CA PRO A 16 -10.38 1.23 -14.91
C PRO A 16 -10.33 -0.15 -15.59
N GLY A 17 -9.66 -0.27 -16.75
CA GLY A 17 -9.51 -1.52 -17.49
C GLY A 17 -8.41 -2.45 -16.99
N ARG A 18 -7.69 -2.11 -15.91
CA ARG A 18 -6.50 -2.85 -15.45
C ARG A 18 -6.76 -4.33 -15.17
N PHE A 19 -7.91 -4.68 -14.59
CA PHE A 19 -8.25 -6.07 -14.27
C PHE A 19 -8.52 -6.90 -15.52
N PHE A 20 -9.20 -6.31 -16.51
CA PHE A 20 -9.41 -6.95 -17.80
C PHE A 20 -8.08 -7.18 -18.52
N LEU A 21 -7.23 -6.15 -18.59
CA LEU A 21 -5.89 -6.25 -19.17
C LEU A 21 -5.04 -7.31 -18.47
N ALA A 22 -5.04 -7.37 -17.13
CA ALA A 22 -4.33 -8.40 -16.37
C ALA A 22 -4.82 -9.83 -16.72
N LYS A 23 -6.15 -10.01 -16.89
CA LYS A 23 -6.73 -11.29 -17.29
C LYS A 23 -6.31 -11.71 -18.71
N VAL A 24 -6.23 -10.76 -19.64
CA VAL A 24 -5.74 -10.99 -21.01
C VAL A 24 -4.25 -11.32 -21.02
N MET A 25 -3.43 -10.57 -20.29
CA MET A 25 -1.99 -10.80 -20.18
C MET A 25 -1.66 -12.18 -19.58
N ARG A 26 -2.52 -12.72 -18.70
CA ARG A 26 -2.34 -14.08 -18.16
C ARG A 26 -2.43 -15.18 -19.24
N ARG A 27 -3.15 -14.94 -20.33
CA ARG A 27 -3.36 -15.91 -21.42
C ARG A 27 -2.36 -15.76 -22.58
N LEU A 28 -1.60 -14.67 -22.62
CA LEU A 28 -0.68 -14.35 -23.72
C LEU A 28 0.76 -14.17 -23.19
N PRO A 29 1.62 -15.20 -23.24
CA PRO A 29 2.95 -15.17 -22.62
C PRO A 29 3.89 -14.12 -23.21
N VAL A 30 3.80 -13.85 -24.52
CA VAL A 30 4.62 -12.84 -25.20
C VAL A 30 4.25 -11.42 -24.74
N LEU A 31 2.94 -11.12 -24.71
CA LEU A 31 2.46 -9.83 -24.25
C LEU A 31 2.82 -9.59 -22.78
N ARG A 32 2.71 -10.61 -21.93
CA ARG A 32 3.16 -10.56 -20.54
C ARG A 32 4.63 -10.20 -20.42
N SER A 33 5.51 -10.84 -21.19
CA SER A 33 6.95 -10.58 -21.14
C SER A 33 7.30 -9.16 -21.58
N LEU A 34 6.65 -8.66 -22.64
CA LEU A 34 6.86 -7.32 -23.15
C LEU A 34 6.39 -6.26 -22.14
N THR A 35 5.20 -6.42 -21.58
CA THR A 35 4.65 -5.50 -20.57
C THR A 35 5.54 -5.46 -19.32
N ASN A 36 6.02 -6.62 -18.84
CA ASN A 36 6.95 -6.68 -17.72
C ASN A 36 8.26 -5.96 -18.01
N TYR A 37 8.82 -6.12 -19.20
CA TYR A 37 10.07 -5.48 -19.59
C TYR A 37 9.93 -3.95 -19.75
N LEU A 38 8.82 -3.48 -20.33
CA LEU A 38 8.61 -2.06 -20.63
C LEU A 38 8.09 -1.25 -19.43
N LEU A 39 7.20 -1.82 -18.61
CA LEU A 39 6.48 -1.08 -17.57
C LEU A 39 6.93 -1.41 -16.15
N PHE A 40 7.30 -2.67 -15.87
CA PHE A 40 7.54 -3.16 -14.50
C PHE A 40 9.01 -3.50 -14.23
N ARG A 41 9.92 -3.18 -15.15
CA ARG A 41 11.34 -3.47 -14.98
C ARG A 41 11.93 -2.56 -13.91
N GLY A 42 12.33 -3.17 -12.80
CA GLY A 42 12.85 -2.44 -11.63
C GLY A 42 11.78 -2.10 -10.59
N ASP A 43 10.50 -2.42 -10.85
CA ASP A 43 9.43 -2.32 -9.86
C ASP A 43 9.50 -3.52 -8.92
N VAL A 44 10.41 -3.45 -7.94
CA VAL A 44 10.50 -4.44 -6.86
C VAL A 44 10.18 -3.73 -5.56
N ILE A 45 9.09 -4.12 -4.93
CA ILE A 45 8.84 -3.78 -3.54
C ILE A 45 9.46 -4.88 -2.68
N ILE A 46 10.53 -4.54 -1.96
CA ILE A 46 11.17 -5.45 -1.02
C ILE A 46 10.64 -5.07 0.36
N TYR A 47 9.82 -5.95 0.94
CA TYR A 47 9.47 -5.84 2.34
C TYR A 47 10.64 -6.39 3.14
N LEU A 48 11.40 -5.54 3.81
CA LEU A 48 12.37 -6.02 4.80
C LEU A 48 11.58 -6.66 5.95
N PRO A 49 11.76 -7.96 6.22
CA PRO A 49 11.23 -8.54 7.43
C PRO A 49 11.89 -7.83 8.61
N LYS A 50 11.14 -7.62 9.69
CA LYS A 50 11.72 -7.18 10.96
C LYS A 50 12.79 -8.22 11.38
N ASP A 51 13.82 -7.79 12.10
CA ASP A 51 14.95 -8.63 12.55
C ASP A 51 14.56 -9.94 13.28
N HIS A 52 13.29 -10.09 13.64
CA HIS A 52 12.76 -11.18 14.47
C HIS A 52 11.80 -12.14 13.75
N VAL A 53 11.61 -12.08 12.43
CA VAL A 53 10.61 -12.96 11.78
C VAL A 53 11.02 -13.43 10.38
N ILE A 54 11.60 -14.64 10.35
CA ILE A 54 11.28 -15.65 9.33
C ILE A 54 11.07 -16.99 10.04
N LYS A 55 9.83 -17.25 10.47
CA LYS A 55 9.36 -18.61 10.79
C LYS A 55 8.27 -18.97 9.81
N VAL A 56 8.56 -19.91 8.91
CA VAL A 56 7.63 -20.36 7.88
C VAL A 56 6.71 -21.41 8.48
N ASN A 57 5.40 -21.29 8.27
CA ASN A 57 4.36 -22.19 8.80
C ASN A 57 4.21 -22.24 10.33
N GLU A 58 4.69 -21.23 11.06
CA GLU A 58 4.42 -21.11 12.50
C GLU A 58 3.38 -20.03 12.80
N VAL A 59 2.58 -20.25 13.85
CA VAL A 59 1.65 -19.26 14.37
C VAL A 59 2.47 -18.14 15.00
N ILE A 60 2.50 -16.98 14.36
CA ILE A 60 3.11 -15.77 14.92
C ILE A 60 2.21 -15.30 16.06
N THR A 61 2.71 -15.33 17.29
CA THR A 61 2.04 -14.68 18.41
C THR A 61 1.95 -13.20 18.09
N GLN A 62 0.74 -12.68 17.90
CA GLN A 62 0.58 -11.26 17.64
C GLN A 62 1.13 -10.48 18.83
N PRO A 63 1.93 -9.43 18.60
CA PRO A 63 2.34 -8.54 19.69
C PRO A 63 1.08 -8.06 20.40
N GLN A 64 1.10 -8.05 21.74
CA GLN A 64 -0.01 -7.50 22.49
C GLN A 64 -0.13 -6.01 22.12
N ASN A 65 -1.35 -5.60 21.74
CA ASN A 65 -1.64 -4.19 21.54
C ASN A 65 -1.55 -3.50 22.90
N THR A 66 -0.57 -2.61 23.08
CA THR A 66 -0.45 -1.79 24.27
C THR A 66 -1.11 -0.45 24.02
N PRO A 67 -2.12 -0.03 24.81
CA PRO A 67 -2.65 1.32 24.72
C PRO A 67 -1.55 2.32 25.10
N LEU A 68 -1.36 3.33 24.26
CA LEU A 68 -0.42 4.43 24.52
C LEU A 68 -1.15 5.56 25.23
N PRO A 69 -0.53 6.23 26.22
CA PRO A 69 -1.08 7.46 26.79
C PRO A 69 -1.27 8.52 25.72
N SER A 70 -2.42 9.21 25.74
CA SER A 70 -2.75 10.23 24.74
C SER A 70 -1.73 11.37 24.68
N GLU A 71 -1.08 11.69 25.80
CA GLU A 71 -0.02 12.71 25.87
C GLU A 71 1.20 12.33 25.02
N VAL A 72 1.57 11.05 24.96
CA VAL A 72 2.68 10.57 24.13
C VAL A 72 2.33 10.76 22.66
N VAL A 73 1.08 10.45 22.27
CA VAL A 73 0.61 10.64 20.89
C VAL A 73 0.59 12.12 20.53
N ALA A 74 0.01 12.97 21.38
CA ALA A 74 -0.05 14.42 21.18
C ALA A 74 1.35 15.02 20.98
N HIS A 75 2.30 14.60 21.82
CA HIS A 75 3.68 15.03 21.75
C HIS A 75 4.37 14.75 20.39
N PHE A 76 4.13 13.56 19.79
CA PHE A 76 4.67 13.25 18.47
C PHE A 76 3.97 14.03 17.37
N ILE A 77 2.66 14.25 17.49
CA ILE A 77 1.89 15.06 16.52
C ILE A 77 2.40 16.51 16.50
N GLU A 78 2.64 17.10 17.68
CA GLU A 78 3.14 18.47 17.81
C GLU A 78 4.58 18.66 17.31
N ARG A 79 5.35 17.57 17.20
CA ARG A 79 6.77 17.59 16.81
C ARG A 79 7.05 17.15 15.38
N ALA A 80 6.05 16.61 14.69
CA ALA A 80 6.17 16.27 13.28
C ALA A 80 6.19 17.56 12.44
N ASP A 81 7.11 17.62 11.48
CA ASP A 81 7.19 18.76 10.57
C ASP A 81 6.07 18.67 9.52
N ASP A 82 5.77 17.44 9.08
CA ASP A 82 4.72 17.12 8.13
C ASP A 82 3.65 16.21 8.73
N LEU A 83 2.39 16.62 8.58
CA LEU A 83 1.21 15.86 8.97
C LEU A 83 0.34 15.56 7.76
N TRP A 84 0.15 14.27 7.45
CA TRP A 84 -0.78 13.84 6.42
C TRP A 84 -1.91 12.99 7.02
N ILE A 85 -3.14 13.47 6.83
CA ILE A 85 -4.34 12.79 7.31
C ILE A 85 -4.99 12.03 6.17
N MET A 86 -5.16 10.74 6.37
CA MET A 86 -5.93 9.87 5.50
C MET A 86 -7.20 9.47 6.25
N ASN A 87 -8.37 9.97 5.85
CA ASN A 87 -9.65 9.75 6.55
C ASN A 87 -10.24 8.33 6.37
N THR A 88 -9.51 7.40 5.77
CA THR A 88 -9.98 6.06 5.44
C THR A 88 -8.83 5.07 5.47
N CYS A 89 -9.01 3.91 6.09
CA CYS A 89 -7.98 2.89 6.12
C CYS A 89 -7.98 2.08 4.81
N ILE A 90 -7.09 2.44 3.88
CA ILE A 90 -6.93 1.76 2.58
C ILE A 90 -6.67 0.25 2.71
N CYS A 91 -6.01 -0.19 3.79
CA CYS A 91 -5.72 -1.60 4.03
C CYS A 91 -6.99 -2.37 4.39
N ARG A 92 -7.84 -1.80 5.27
CA ARG A 92 -9.10 -2.42 5.68
C ARG A 92 -10.09 -2.46 4.53
N GLU A 93 -10.18 -1.38 3.76
CA GLU A 93 -11.01 -1.32 2.56
C GLU A 93 -10.59 -2.38 1.53
N ALA A 94 -9.29 -2.43 1.20
CA ALA A 94 -8.77 -3.37 0.21
C ALA A 94 -8.91 -4.85 0.63
N ALA A 95 -8.81 -5.13 1.93
CA ALA A 95 -8.98 -6.48 2.48
C ALA A 95 -10.45 -6.86 2.77
N GLY A 96 -11.40 -5.93 2.63
CA GLY A 96 -12.80 -6.17 2.98
C GLY A 96 -13.00 -6.47 4.47
N CYS A 97 -12.23 -5.81 5.34
CA CYS A 97 -12.24 -6.03 6.79
C CYS A 97 -13.65 -5.77 7.38
N GLN A 98 -14.15 -6.73 8.17
CA GLN A 98 -15.46 -6.64 8.84
C GLN A 98 -15.34 -6.35 10.35
N ASP A 99 -14.15 -6.56 10.91
CA ASP A 99 -13.93 -6.48 12.36
C ASP A 99 -13.66 -5.05 12.86
N TYR A 100 -13.26 -4.15 11.95
CA TYR A 100 -12.86 -2.78 12.27
C TYR A 100 -13.41 -1.77 11.26
N PRO A 101 -13.79 -0.56 11.72
CA PRO A 101 -14.31 0.49 10.84
C PRO A 101 -13.28 0.94 9.79
N VAL A 102 -13.75 1.17 8.57
CA VAL A 102 -12.94 1.61 7.42
C VAL A 102 -12.73 3.13 7.44
N ASP A 103 -13.65 3.88 8.04
CA ASP A 103 -13.59 5.33 8.26
C ASP A 103 -12.61 5.75 9.38
N LEU A 104 -12.10 4.80 10.16
CA LEU A 104 -10.96 5.02 11.05
C LEU A 104 -9.66 5.01 10.25
N GLY A 105 -9.30 6.19 9.77
CA GLY A 105 -8.12 6.47 8.96
C GLY A 105 -6.76 6.46 9.69
N CYS A 106 -5.74 7.04 9.06
CA CYS A 106 -4.38 7.11 9.60
C CYS A 106 -3.84 8.54 9.58
N LEU A 107 -3.04 8.87 10.59
CA LEU A 107 -2.19 10.06 10.61
C LEU A 107 -0.75 9.63 10.33
N PHE A 108 -0.17 10.19 9.27
CA PHE A 108 1.24 10.01 8.95
C PHE A 108 2.00 11.25 9.42
N MET A 109 3.12 11.00 10.09
CA MET A 109 3.98 12.02 10.71
C MET A 109 5.37 11.87 10.11
N GLY A 110 5.95 12.97 9.63
CA GLY A 110 7.24 13.01 8.94
C GLY A 110 8.10 14.19 9.40
#